data_AF-A0A937T0F9-F1
#
_entry.id   AF-A0A937T0F9-F1
#
_cell.length_a   1.000
_cell.length_b   1.000
_cell.length_c   1.000
_cell.angle_alpha   90.00
_cell.angle_beta   90.00
_cell.angle_gamma   90.00
#
_symmetry.space_group_name_H-M   'P 1'
#
loop_
_entity.id
_entity.type
_entity.pdbx_description
1 polymer ?
#
loop_
_entity_poly.entity_id
_entity_poly.type
_entity_poly.pdbx_seq_one_letter_code
_entity_poly.pdbx_strand_id
1 'polypeptide(L)'
;MLLTSRQWCLAFVVGLATAIVFAPWYTAISAWIGVTLFVMAVTVVHMRYASVFVVPFPHFAVLIAALQYVLAAWVSRAYPPRNPEHDIGACLPQYLAYAAPVIVATAVGWGMGMAKLRPQRQGRIQRSPQLLQFFDLLIVIGFLGLGIIRILVIPYFGFVLVLISNLRYIGVYGHILCKSPGWHWRLALMLGAEVVLATRIAFFHSLILFVAWSFAIWVYSRTPSWRTIIAAGILAALLLPVLQQSKLELRRYVWVDSGRQQMTASGKVSLWVSSVSENLRRTATGGLDTASLGVLAVRYNQGWIVNRVMQHVPRYEPFAQGGTLKEAMMGALLPRFLAPNKIVVGGQMKMDRYAGYRLNDSTSMNLGYAGEMYANFGSMGGIIGCGFYALVLALFFRVFCNLAFKSPLWWCVLPYVCFPLMKAEEGLEVLGWPVKACLVIMGVWIAFPVFRRALLPPSPTGSSNRYRTPREYRPCRNQ
;
A
#
# COMPACT_ATOMS: atom_id res chain seq x y z
N MET A 1 20.48 -1.66 -11.30
CA MET A 1 19.03 -1.64 -10.98
C MET A 1 18.32 -2.48 -12.02
N LEU A 2 17.13 -3.04 -11.75
CA LEU A 2 16.47 -4.14 -12.48
C LEU A 2 16.21 -3.94 -14.00
N LEU A 3 16.60 -2.80 -14.56
CA LEU A 3 16.37 -2.38 -15.94
C LEU A 3 17.68 -2.38 -16.74
N THR A 4 17.57 -2.58 -18.06
CA THR A 4 18.67 -2.38 -19.01
C THR A 4 18.92 -0.89 -19.25
N SER A 5 20.09 -0.54 -19.80
CA SER A 5 20.42 0.86 -20.12
C SER A 5 19.40 1.52 -21.05
N ARG A 6 18.86 0.77 -22.03
CA ARG A 6 17.79 1.26 -22.92
C ARG A 6 16.48 1.54 -22.17
N GLN A 7 16.12 0.68 -21.22
CA GLN A 7 14.90 0.86 -20.41
C GLN A 7 15.03 2.06 -19.47
N TRP A 8 16.22 2.31 -18.92
CA TRP A 8 16.51 3.52 -18.14
C TRP A 8 16.41 4.78 -18.99
N CYS A 9 17.02 4.77 -20.19
CA CYS A 9 16.92 5.88 -21.13
C CYS A 9 15.45 6.20 -21.45
N LEU A 10 14.64 5.19 -21.76
CA LEU A 10 13.21 5.35 -21.99
C LEU A 10 12.49 5.97 -20.77
N ALA A 11 12.77 5.47 -19.56
CA ALA A 11 12.16 5.99 -18.34
C ALA A 11 12.49 7.49 -18.15
N PHE A 12 13.74 7.89 -18.38
CA PHE A 12 14.16 9.28 -18.28
C PHE A 12 13.57 10.17 -19.37
N VAL A 13 13.51 9.71 -20.61
CA VAL A 13 12.89 10.45 -21.72
C VAL A 13 11.40 10.67 -21.45
N VAL A 14 10.67 9.63 -21.04
CA VAL A 14 9.24 9.75 -20.69
C VAL A 14 9.05 10.66 -19.48
N GLY A 15 9.94 10.55 -18.47
CA GLY A 15 9.95 11.44 -17.32
C GLY A 15 10.11 12.91 -17.71
N LEU A 16 11.11 13.22 -18.53
CA LEU A 16 11.42 14.57 -18.98
C LEU A 16 10.29 15.12 -19.85
N ALA A 17 9.78 14.32 -20.79
CA ALA A 17 8.65 14.69 -21.62
C ALA A 17 7.41 14.99 -20.78
N THR A 18 7.14 14.20 -19.74
CA THR A 18 6.00 14.45 -18.82
C THR A 18 6.19 15.78 -18.10
N ALA A 19 7.36 16.07 -17.53
CA ALA A 19 7.61 17.34 -16.86
C ALA A 19 7.47 18.54 -17.83
N ILE A 20 8.04 18.46 -19.03
CA ILE A 20 7.96 19.53 -20.03
C ILE A 20 6.52 19.75 -20.50
N VAL A 21 5.78 18.67 -20.80
CA VAL A 21 4.39 18.76 -21.25
C VAL A 21 3.55 19.48 -20.22
N PHE A 22 3.72 19.20 -18.93
CA PHE A 22 2.93 19.85 -17.86
C PHE A 22 3.50 21.20 -17.39
N ALA A 23 4.63 21.67 -17.93
CA ALA A 23 5.30 22.91 -17.51
C ALA A 23 4.38 24.15 -17.47
N PRO A 24 3.51 24.40 -18.48
CA PRO A 24 2.62 25.56 -18.46
C PRO A 24 1.70 25.64 -17.22
N TRP A 25 1.41 24.50 -16.58
CA TRP A 25 0.49 24.43 -15.45
C TRP A 25 1.18 24.55 -14.07
N TYR A 26 2.51 24.41 -14.00
CA TYR A 26 3.21 24.42 -12.71
C TYR A 26 4.35 25.44 -12.59
N THR A 27 4.92 25.95 -13.69
CA THR A 27 6.11 26.82 -13.64
C THR A 27 5.86 28.11 -12.87
N ALA A 28 4.64 28.67 -12.95
CA ALA A 28 4.23 29.83 -12.17
C ALA A 28 4.05 29.56 -10.66
N ILE A 29 4.00 28.28 -10.24
CA ILE A 29 3.79 27.87 -8.85
C ILE A 29 5.09 27.40 -8.23
N SER A 30 5.70 26.36 -8.80
CA SER A 30 6.95 25.78 -8.32
C SER A 30 7.50 24.74 -9.30
N ALA A 31 8.79 24.83 -9.63
CA ALA A 31 9.49 23.82 -10.42
C ALA A 31 9.51 22.42 -9.78
N TRP A 32 9.32 22.35 -8.45
CA TRP A 32 9.26 21.11 -7.68
C TRP A 32 8.11 20.18 -8.08
N ILE A 33 7.02 20.73 -8.62
CA ILE A 33 5.93 19.93 -9.19
C ILE A 33 6.43 19.15 -10.42
N GLY A 34 7.18 19.82 -11.31
CA GLY A 34 7.81 19.18 -12.47
C GLY A 34 8.78 18.06 -12.10
N VAL A 35 9.61 18.28 -11.08
CA VAL A 35 10.51 17.25 -10.53
C VAL A 35 9.71 16.03 -10.04
N THR A 36 8.59 16.26 -9.36
CA THR A 36 7.74 15.17 -8.88
C THR A 36 7.09 14.40 -10.03
N LEU A 37 6.55 15.10 -11.04
CA LEU A 37 5.99 14.48 -12.24
C LEU A 37 7.02 13.63 -12.97
N PHE A 38 8.26 14.12 -13.09
CA PHE A 38 9.38 13.36 -13.61
C PHE A 38 9.62 12.06 -12.81
N VAL A 39 9.72 12.14 -11.48
CA VAL A 39 9.93 10.96 -10.61
C VAL A 39 8.79 9.96 -10.74
N MET A 40 7.53 10.43 -10.79
CA MET A 40 6.36 9.57 -10.96
C MET A 40 6.38 8.84 -12.30
N ALA A 41 6.63 9.55 -13.39
CA ALA A 41 6.70 8.96 -14.73
C ALA A 41 7.84 7.94 -14.85
N VAL A 42 9.05 8.27 -14.34
CA VAL A 42 10.16 7.31 -14.23
C VAL A 42 9.75 6.09 -13.41
N THR A 43 9.03 6.28 -12.29
CA THR A 43 8.57 5.19 -11.42
C THR A 43 7.57 4.28 -12.13
N VAL A 44 6.61 4.83 -12.90
CA VAL A 44 5.64 4.03 -13.68
C VAL A 44 6.35 3.20 -14.76
N VAL A 45 7.29 3.78 -15.49
CA VAL A 45 8.07 3.04 -16.51
C VAL A 45 8.94 1.98 -15.84
N HIS A 46 9.63 2.33 -14.75
CA HIS A 46 10.43 1.38 -13.96
C HIS A 46 9.56 0.24 -13.41
N MET A 47 8.34 0.52 -12.95
CA MET A 47 7.37 -0.47 -12.48
C MET A 47 7.08 -1.52 -13.56
N ARG A 48 6.78 -1.09 -14.78
CA ARG A 48 6.45 -1.99 -15.88
C ARG A 48 7.53 -3.04 -16.13
N TYR A 49 8.80 -2.64 -16.11
CA TYR A 49 9.91 -3.55 -16.37
C TYR A 49 10.33 -4.35 -15.12
N ALA A 50 10.39 -3.69 -13.96
CA ALA A 50 10.77 -4.33 -12.71
C ALA A 50 9.75 -5.38 -12.24
N SER A 51 8.46 -5.21 -12.57
CA SER A 51 7.39 -6.15 -12.19
C SER A 51 7.53 -7.55 -12.76
N VAL A 52 8.42 -7.76 -13.73
CA VAL A 52 8.78 -9.11 -14.20
C VAL A 52 9.53 -9.89 -13.11
N PHE A 53 10.24 -9.20 -12.22
CA PHE A 53 11.11 -9.79 -11.22
C PHE A 53 10.56 -9.64 -9.80
N VAL A 54 9.90 -8.52 -9.49
CA VAL A 54 9.47 -8.19 -8.12
C VAL A 54 8.04 -7.67 -8.09
N VAL A 55 7.33 -7.85 -6.98
CA VAL A 55 6.03 -7.18 -6.78
C VAL A 55 6.26 -5.65 -6.71
N PRO A 56 5.43 -4.81 -7.37
CA PRO A 56 5.64 -3.36 -7.47
C PRO A 56 5.32 -2.57 -6.18
N PHE A 57 5.68 -3.13 -5.01
CA PHE A 57 5.48 -2.48 -3.72
C PHE A 57 6.27 -1.17 -3.57
N PRO A 58 7.58 -1.10 -3.88
CA PRO A 58 8.34 0.15 -3.84
C PRO A 58 7.73 1.24 -4.74
N HIS A 59 7.25 0.84 -5.91
CA HIS A 59 6.65 1.74 -6.90
C HIS A 59 5.36 2.34 -6.37
N PHE A 60 4.47 1.53 -5.78
CA PHE A 60 3.25 2.05 -5.18
C PHE A 60 3.53 2.96 -3.98
N ALA A 61 4.51 2.64 -3.13
CA ALA A 61 4.90 3.53 -2.03
C ALA A 61 5.32 4.92 -2.53
N VAL A 62 6.15 5.00 -3.58
CA VAL A 62 6.59 6.27 -4.18
C VAL A 62 5.44 6.99 -4.87
N LEU A 63 4.61 6.29 -5.66
CA LEU A 63 3.50 6.89 -6.40
C LEU A 63 2.41 7.43 -5.49
N ILE A 64 2.06 6.69 -4.43
CA ILE A 64 1.08 7.11 -3.42
C ILE A 64 1.61 8.33 -2.66
N ALA A 65 2.89 8.32 -2.24
CA ALA A 65 3.49 9.47 -1.58
C ALA A 65 3.50 10.72 -2.47
N ALA A 66 3.90 10.59 -3.73
CA ALA A 66 3.91 11.69 -4.68
C ALA A 66 2.51 12.25 -4.95
N LEU A 67 1.51 11.36 -5.05
CA LEU A 67 0.11 11.75 -5.15
C LEU A 67 -0.35 12.52 -3.92
N GLN A 68 -0.11 11.99 -2.72
CA GLN A 68 -0.67 12.53 -1.47
C GLN A 68 0.03 13.80 -0.99
N TYR A 69 1.35 13.89 -1.14
CA TYR A 69 2.13 15.04 -0.67
C TYR A 69 2.24 16.16 -1.70
N VAL A 70 2.35 15.86 -2.99
CA VAL A 70 2.62 16.91 -3.99
C VAL A 70 1.44 17.12 -4.93
N LEU A 71 0.98 16.08 -5.65
CA LEU A 71 -0.06 16.30 -6.66
C LEU A 71 -1.39 16.75 -6.05
N ALA A 72 -1.81 16.15 -4.95
CA ALA A 72 -3.05 16.54 -4.29
C ALA A 72 -2.97 17.95 -3.69
N ALA A 73 -1.79 18.38 -3.20
CA ALA A 73 -1.54 19.75 -2.76
C ALA A 73 -1.55 20.75 -3.92
N TRP A 74 -1.03 20.36 -5.07
CA TRP A 74 -1.10 21.17 -6.29
C TRP A 74 -2.54 21.30 -6.79
N VAL A 75 -3.30 20.20 -6.86
CA VAL A 75 -4.72 20.21 -7.27
C VAL A 75 -5.57 21.02 -6.29
N SER A 76 -5.28 21.00 -4.99
CA SER A 76 -6.02 21.81 -4.02
C SER A 76 -5.85 23.32 -4.21
N ARG A 77 -4.85 23.79 -4.97
CA ARG A 77 -4.78 25.21 -5.36
C ARG A 77 -5.91 25.60 -6.31
N ALA A 78 -6.20 24.73 -7.29
CA ALA A 78 -7.27 24.97 -8.25
C ALA A 78 -8.65 24.73 -7.62
N TYR A 79 -8.72 23.80 -6.66
CA TYR A 79 -9.95 23.46 -5.95
C TYR A 79 -9.73 23.55 -4.43
N PRO A 80 -9.77 24.77 -3.85
CA PRO A 80 -9.46 24.97 -2.44
C PRO A 80 -10.43 24.25 -1.51
N PRO A 81 -9.96 23.85 -0.31
CA PRO A 81 -10.84 23.26 0.70
C PRO A 81 -11.93 24.22 1.14
N ARG A 82 -13.07 23.66 1.56
CA ARG A 82 -14.10 24.42 2.28
C ARG A 82 -13.67 24.83 3.69
N ASN A 83 -12.84 24.02 4.36
CA ASN A 83 -12.29 24.37 5.67
C ASN A 83 -10.96 25.12 5.47
N PRO A 84 -10.85 26.41 5.84
CA PRO A 84 -9.62 27.18 5.72
C PRO A 84 -8.42 26.52 6.41
N GLU A 85 -8.64 25.73 7.45
CA GLU A 85 -7.58 25.02 8.17
C GLU A 85 -6.86 23.93 7.35
N HIS A 86 -7.49 23.45 6.29
CA HIS A 86 -6.89 22.47 5.37
C HIS A 86 -6.25 23.16 4.16
N ASP A 87 -6.32 24.49 4.07
CA ASP A 87 -5.78 25.23 2.94
C ASP A 87 -4.29 25.54 3.17
N ILE A 88 -3.46 25.14 2.21
CA ILE A 88 -2.03 25.48 2.20
C ILE A 88 -1.84 26.93 1.74
N GLY A 89 -2.75 27.43 0.88
CA GLY A 89 -2.80 28.81 0.42
C GLY A 89 -1.47 29.33 -0.12
N ALA A 90 -1.07 30.50 0.38
CA ALA A 90 0.18 31.18 -0.03
C ALA A 90 1.45 30.42 0.36
N CYS A 91 1.38 29.48 1.32
CA CYS A 91 2.54 28.70 1.75
C CYS A 91 2.90 27.57 0.78
N LEU A 92 2.11 27.35 -0.27
CA LEU A 92 2.28 26.23 -1.20
C LEU A 92 3.69 26.14 -1.80
N PRO A 93 4.34 27.23 -2.28
CA PRO A 93 5.70 27.13 -2.80
C PRO A 93 6.73 26.69 -1.75
N GLN A 94 6.59 27.18 -0.50
CA GLN A 94 7.46 26.81 0.63
C GLN A 94 7.26 25.36 1.04
N TYR A 95 6.00 24.92 1.11
CA TYR A 95 5.63 23.53 1.35
C TYR A 95 6.20 22.60 0.26
N LEU A 96 6.05 22.95 -1.01
CA LEU A 96 6.56 22.16 -2.13
C LEU A 96 8.08 22.06 -2.15
N ALA A 97 8.78 23.09 -1.66
CA ALA A 97 10.23 23.07 -1.47
C ALA A 97 10.70 22.08 -0.39
N TYR A 98 9.80 21.58 0.46
CA TYR A 98 10.06 20.46 1.36
C TYR A 98 9.52 19.14 0.78
N ALA A 99 8.26 19.12 0.36
CA ALA A 99 7.55 17.90 -0.03
C ALA A 99 8.13 17.22 -1.28
N ALA A 100 8.52 17.97 -2.31
CA ALA A 100 9.08 17.34 -3.51
C ALA A 100 10.48 16.74 -3.30
N PRO A 101 11.42 17.40 -2.59
CA PRO A 101 12.64 16.75 -2.14
C PRO A 101 12.40 15.49 -1.30
N VAL A 102 11.36 15.47 -0.46
CA VAL A 102 10.95 14.23 0.25
C VAL A 102 10.60 13.11 -0.73
N ILE A 103 9.88 13.40 -1.82
CA ILE A 103 9.58 12.38 -2.85
C ILE A 103 10.86 11.88 -3.54
N VAL A 104 11.77 12.79 -3.89
CA VAL A 104 13.07 12.43 -4.48
C VAL A 104 13.88 11.56 -3.52
N ALA A 105 14.03 11.98 -2.26
CA ALA A 105 14.76 11.23 -1.23
C ALA A 105 14.13 9.85 -0.99
N THR A 106 12.79 9.77 -0.96
CA THR A 106 12.06 8.51 -0.82
C THR A 106 12.32 7.58 -2.00
N ALA A 107 12.27 8.08 -3.24
CA ALA A 107 12.59 7.31 -4.44
C ALA A 107 14.05 6.83 -4.45
N VAL A 108 14.99 7.68 -4.04
CA VAL A 108 16.41 7.34 -3.90
C VAL A 108 16.62 6.25 -2.85
N GLY A 109 16.01 6.38 -1.66
CA GLY A 109 16.09 5.38 -0.58
C GLY A 109 15.60 4.00 -1.05
N TRP A 110 14.45 3.96 -1.72
CA TRP A 110 13.95 2.74 -2.37
C TRP A 110 14.91 2.17 -3.42
N GLY A 111 15.44 3.03 -4.30
CA GLY A 111 16.40 2.64 -5.33
C GLY A 111 17.69 2.05 -4.77
N MET A 112 18.22 2.66 -3.70
CA MET A 112 19.45 2.22 -3.02
C MET A 112 19.30 0.83 -2.41
N GLY A 113 18.19 0.53 -1.72
CA GLY A 113 17.97 -0.80 -1.13
C GLY A 113 17.90 -1.93 -2.18
N MET A 114 17.44 -1.59 -3.40
CA MET A 114 17.38 -2.49 -4.55
C MET A 114 18.70 -2.57 -5.34
N ALA A 115 19.71 -1.76 -5.00
CA ALA A 115 20.99 -1.79 -5.68
C ALA A 115 21.67 -3.17 -5.54
N LYS A 116 22.32 -3.63 -6.61
CA LYS A 116 23.01 -4.93 -6.67
C LYS A 116 22.12 -6.16 -6.45
N LEU A 117 20.79 -6.03 -6.49
CA LEU A 117 19.91 -7.20 -6.60
C LEU A 117 20.24 -7.97 -7.89
N ARG A 118 20.40 -9.29 -7.76
CA ARG A 118 20.59 -10.21 -8.89
C ARG A 118 19.25 -10.92 -9.12
N PRO A 119 18.35 -10.34 -9.94
CA PRO A 119 17.04 -10.92 -10.13
C PRO A 119 17.17 -12.28 -10.81
N GLN A 120 16.54 -13.29 -10.20
CA GLN A 120 16.39 -14.60 -10.81
C GLN A 120 14.90 -14.88 -10.92
N ARG A 121 14.41 -14.94 -12.16
CA ARG A 121 13.03 -15.38 -12.39
C ARG A 121 13.02 -16.90 -12.31
N GLN A 122 12.53 -17.44 -11.21
CA GLN A 122 12.27 -18.88 -11.15
C GLN A 122 11.14 -19.27 -12.09
N GLY A 123 11.22 -20.51 -12.57
CA GLY A 123 10.21 -21.13 -13.41
C GLY A 123 8.85 -21.27 -12.73
N ARG A 124 7.93 -21.95 -13.42
CA ARG A 124 6.56 -22.20 -12.95
C ARG A 124 6.57 -22.81 -11.54
N ILE A 125 5.83 -22.20 -10.61
CA ILE A 125 5.66 -22.72 -9.24
C ILE A 125 5.10 -24.15 -9.33
N GLN A 126 5.80 -25.11 -8.74
CA GLN A 126 5.36 -26.49 -8.71
C GLN A 126 4.11 -26.60 -7.85
N ARG A 127 3.02 -27.06 -8.45
CA ARG A 127 1.73 -27.22 -7.78
C ARG A 127 1.71 -28.60 -7.13
N SER A 128 1.37 -28.66 -5.86
CA SER A 128 0.96 -29.90 -5.19
C SER A 128 -0.46 -29.74 -4.65
N PRO A 129 -1.29 -30.80 -4.65
CA PRO A 129 -2.62 -30.76 -4.04
C PRO A 129 -2.57 -30.31 -2.58
N GLN A 130 -1.59 -30.79 -1.82
CA GLN A 130 -1.36 -30.40 -0.42
C GLN A 130 -1.11 -28.90 -0.24
N LEU A 131 -0.36 -28.28 -1.16
CA LEU A 131 -0.10 -26.83 -1.10
C LEU A 131 -1.36 -26.01 -1.40
N LEU A 132 -2.19 -26.45 -2.36
CA LEU A 132 -3.45 -25.78 -2.66
C LEU A 132 -4.46 -25.92 -1.52
N GLN A 133 -4.57 -27.12 -0.93
CA GLN A 133 -5.37 -27.36 0.27
C GLN A 133 -4.91 -26.50 1.46
N PHE A 134 -3.59 -26.31 1.61
CA PHE A 134 -3.06 -25.41 2.62
C PHE A 134 -3.50 -23.95 2.40
N PHE A 135 -3.50 -23.46 1.17
CA PHE A 135 -4.01 -22.12 0.87
C PHE A 135 -5.52 -22.00 1.13
N ASP A 136 -6.30 -23.03 0.78
CA ASP A 136 -7.73 -23.08 1.12
C ASP A 136 -7.95 -23.10 2.65
N LEU A 137 -7.11 -23.82 3.40
CA LEU A 137 -7.15 -23.83 4.87
C LEU A 137 -6.88 -22.43 5.45
N LEU A 138 -5.88 -21.69 4.93
CA LEU A 138 -5.63 -20.31 5.36
C LEU A 138 -6.81 -19.37 5.07
N ILE A 139 -7.52 -19.59 3.96
CA ILE A 139 -8.74 -18.85 3.63
C ILE A 139 -9.83 -19.14 4.68
N VAL A 140 -10.08 -20.42 4.97
CA VAL A 140 -11.07 -20.84 5.97
C VAL A 140 -10.72 -20.31 7.36
N ILE A 141 -9.48 -20.48 7.82
CA ILE A 141 -9.00 -19.94 9.11
C ILE A 141 -9.20 -18.42 9.16
N GLY A 142 -8.89 -17.72 8.07
CA GLY A 142 -9.07 -16.28 8.01
C GLY A 142 -10.54 -15.84 8.13
N PHE A 143 -11.46 -16.56 7.49
CA PHE A 143 -12.90 -16.32 7.62
C PHE A 143 -13.45 -16.67 9.00
N LEU A 144 -13.00 -17.78 9.59
CA LEU A 144 -13.34 -18.14 10.97
C LEU A 144 -12.85 -17.08 11.96
N GLY A 145 -11.62 -16.57 11.77
CA GLY A 145 -11.08 -15.47 12.55
C GLY A 145 -11.97 -14.23 12.51
N LEU A 146 -12.53 -13.88 11.34
CA LEU A 146 -13.47 -12.75 11.21
C LEU A 146 -14.76 -12.96 12.02
N GLY A 147 -15.23 -14.20 12.14
CA GLY A 147 -16.37 -14.56 12.97
C GLY A 147 -16.03 -14.50 14.46
N ILE A 148 -14.90 -15.08 14.86
CA ILE A 148 -14.41 -15.18 16.24
C ILE A 148 -14.18 -13.80 16.85
N ILE A 149 -13.60 -12.84 16.11
CA ILE A 149 -13.42 -11.44 16.55
C ILE A 149 -14.73 -10.83 17.07
N ARG A 150 -15.87 -11.25 16.53
CA ARG A 150 -17.18 -10.70 16.89
C ARG A 150 -17.75 -11.29 18.17
N ILE A 151 -17.32 -12.50 18.54
CA ILE A 151 -17.83 -13.22 19.70
C ILE A 151 -16.90 -12.98 20.91
N LEU A 152 -15.59 -13.04 20.68
CA LEU A 152 -14.58 -12.87 21.73
C LEU A 152 -14.17 -11.40 21.84
N VAL A 153 -14.84 -10.66 22.73
CA VAL A 153 -14.48 -9.28 23.10
C VAL A 153 -13.34 -9.32 24.13
N ILE A 154 -12.21 -9.93 23.79
CA ILE A 154 -11.00 -9.88 24.63
C ILE A 154 -10.05 -8.83 24.04
N PRO A 155 -9.94 -7.63 24.63
CA PRO A 155 -9.22 -6.50 24.03
C PRO A 155 -7.75 -6.81 23.70
N TYR A 156 -7.11 -7.65 24.51
CA TYR A 156 -5.69 -8.00 24.38
C TYR A 156 -5.38 -8.88 23.15
N PHE A 157 -6.32 -9.74 22.73
CA PHE A 157 -6.13 -10.63 21.58
C PHE A 157 -6.69 -10.08 20.27
N GLY A 158 -7.42 -8.96 20.31
CA GLY A 158 -8.08 -8.38 19.13
C GLY A 158 -7.12 -8.18 17.94
N PHE A 159 -5.91 -7.68 18.18
CA PHE A 159 -4.93 -7.49 17.10
C PHE A 159 -4.39 -8.81 16.53
N VAL A 160 -4.17 -9.83 17.38
CA VAL A 160 -3.74 -11.16 16.91
C VAL A 160 -4.83 -11.81 16.07
N LEU A 161 -6.09 -11.67 16.48
CA LEU A 161 -7.21 -12.16 15.69
C LEU A 161 -7.33 -11.43 14.35
N VAL A 162 -7.09 -10.11 14.29
CA VAL A 162 -7.00 -9.36 13.00
C VAL A 162 -5.92 -9.97 12.10
N LEU A 163 -4.75 -10.28 12.66
CA LEU A 163 -3.68 -10.95 11.93
C LEU A 163 -4.05 -12.37 11.48
N ILE A 164 -4.77 -13.15 12.29
CA ILE A 164 -5.27 -14.48 11.90
C ILE A 164 -6.30 -14.36 10.78
N SER A 165 -7.24 -13.42 10.90
CA SER A 165 -8.21 -13.13 9.86
C SER A 165 -7.52 -12.85 8.53
N ASN A 166 -6.46 -12.05 8.57
CA ASN A 166 -5.71 -11.65 7.38
C ASN A 166 -4.89 -12.77 6.73
N LEU A 167 -4.81 -13.98 7.32
CA LEU A 167 -4.22 -15.14 6.64
C LEU A 167 -4.97 -15.52 5.36
N ARG A 168 -6.26 -15.16 5.23
CA ARG A 168 -7.03 -15.36 3.98
C ARG A 168 -6.36 -14.73 2.76
N TYR A 169 -5.67 -13.60 2.94
CA TYR A 169 -4.96 -12.92 1.86
C TYR A 169 -3.81 -13.77 1.32
N ILE A 170 -3.06 -14.42 2.21
CA ILE A 170 -1.95 -15.29 1.83
C ILE A 170 -2.48 -16.47 1.02
N GLY A 171 -3.60 -17.08 1.44
CA GLY A 171 -4.23 -18.16 0.70
C GLY A 171 -4.67 -17.73 -0.70
N VAL A 172 -5.42 -16.63 -0.82
CA VAL A 172 -5.89 -16.11 -2.12
C VAL A 172 -4.71 -15.72 -3.04
N TYR A 173 -3.72 -14.99 -2.52
CA TYR A 173 -2.54 -14.61 -3.31
C TYR A 173 -1.70 -15.84 -3.68
N GLY A 174 -1.62 -16.85 -2.82
CA GLY A 174 -1.02 -18.15 -3.13
C GLY A 174 -1.68 -18.82 -4.34
N HIS A 175 -3.02 -18.86 -4.37
CA HIS A 175 -3.78 -19.36 -5.53
C HIS A 175 -3.54 -18.54 -6.81
N ILE A 176 -3.46 -17.22 -6.71
CA ILE A 176 -3.16 -16.33 -7.85
C ILE A 176 -1.76 -16.63 -8.42
N LEU A 177 -0.74 -16.71 -7.57
CA LEU A 177 0.64 -17.00 -7.97
C LEU A 177 0.77 -18.41 -8.57
N CYS A 178 0.12 -19.40 -7.96
CA CYS A 178 0.05 -20.76 -8.49
C CYS A 178 -0.78 -20.86 -9.78
N LYS A 179 -1.58 -19.83 -10.13
CA LYS A 179 -2.56 -19.85 -11.22
C LYS A 179 -3.49 -21.08 -11.14
N SER A 180 -3.96 -21.41 -9.94
CA SER A 180 -4.84 -22.55 -9.70
C SER A 180 -6.26 -22.29 -10.24
N PRO A 181 -7.03 -23.31 -10.60
CA PRO A 181 -8.44 -23.12 -10.95
C PRO A 181 -9.21 -22.44 -9.81
N GLY A 182 -10.16 -21.57 -10.16
CA GLY A 182 -11.01 -20.88 -9.18
C GLY A 182 -10.34 -19.81 -8.32
N TRP A 183 -9.14 -19.33 -8.68
CA TRP A 183 -8.51 -18.21 -7.96
C TRP A 183 -9.36 -16.92 -8.00
N HIS A 184 -10.11 -16.70 -9.08
CA HIS A 184 -10.93 -15.51 -9.29
C HIS A 184 -12.13 -15.45 -8.34
N TRP A 185 -12.82 -16.57 -8.10
CA TRP A 185 -13.95 -16.59 -7.16
C TRP A 185 -13.46 -16.45 -5.71
N ARG A 186 -12.29 -17.01 -5.37
CA ARG A 186 -11.66 -16.83 -4.05
C ARG A 186 -11.32 -15.37 -3.79
N LEU A 187 -10.78 -14.70 -4.81
CA LEU A 187 -10.52 -13.26 -4.77
C LEU A 187 -11.83 -12.47 -4.63
N ALA A 188 -12.87 -12.83 -5.40
CA ALA A 188 -14.18 -12.18 -5.31
C ALA A 188 -14.83 -12.36 -3.93
N LEU A 189 -14.76 -13.57 -3.34
CA LEU A 189 -15.25 -13.86 -2.00
C LEU A 189 -14.50 -13.02 -0.94
N MET A 190 -13.18 -12.95 -1.03
CA MET A 190 -12.33 -12.15 -0.14
C MET A 190 -12.64 -10.66 -0.23
N LEU A 191 -12.72 -10.09 -1.44
CA LEU A 191 -13.05 -8.68 -1.64
C LEU A 191 -14.51 -8.36 -1.29
N GLY A 192 -15.44 -9.28 -1.56
CA GLY A 192 -16.85 -9.16 -1.17
C GLY A 192 -17.00 -9.11 0.36
N ALA A 193 -16.23 -9.92 1.09
CA ALA A 193 -16.17 -9.83 2.54
C ALA A 193 -15.62 -8.49 3.03
N GLU A 194 -14.59 -7.95 2.37
CA GLU A 194 -14.08 -6.60 2.68
C GLU A 194 -15.13 -5.51 2.41
N VAL A 195 -15.92 -5.62 1.34
CA VAL A 195 -17.04 -4.70 1.08
C VAL A 195 -18.07 -4.76 2.22
N VAL A 196 -18.47 -5.97 2.65
CA VAL A 196 -19.41 -6.14 3.77
C VAL A 196 -18.85 -5.58 5.07
N LEU A 197 -17.56 -5.76 5.35
CA LEU A 197 -16.91 -5.20 6.54
C LEU A 197 -16.82 -3.68 6.47
N ALA A 198 -16.43 -3.14 5.31
CA ALA A 198 -16.27 -1.70 5.09
C ALA A 198 -17.60 -0.94 5.18
N THR A 199 -18.69 -1.49 4.63
CA THR A 199 -20.01 -0.84 4.66
C THR A 199 -20.63 -0.84 6.05
N ARG A 200 -20.35 -1.85 6.89
CA ARG A 200 -20.87 -1.91 8.27
C ARG A 200 -20.46 -0.70 9.12
N ILE A 201 -19.20 -0.26 8.98
CA ILE A 201 -18.59 0.84 9.75
C ILE A 201 -18.33 2.09 8.90
N ALA A 202 -18.75 2.08 7.63
CA ALA A 202 -18.48 3.13 6.64
C ALA A 202 -17.00 3.56 6.57
N PHE A 203 -16.09 2.56 6.59
CA PHE A 203 -14.63 2.74 6.54
C PHE A 203 -14.01 1.80 5.49
N PHE A 204 -13.65 2.37 4.34
CA PHE A 204 -13.25 1.63 3.13
C PHE A 204 -11.74 1.48 2.94
N HIS A 205 -10.95 1.94 3.92
CA HIS A 205 -9.52 2.02 3.79
C HIS A 205 -8.85 0.64 3.61
N SER A 206 -9.25 -0.36 4.40
CA SER A 206 -8.77 -1.74 4.23
C SER A 206 -9.07 -2.30 2.84
N LEU A 207 -10.29 -2.08 2.34
CA LEU A 207 -10.70 -2.48 1.00
C LEU A 207 -9.80 -1.87 -0.08
N ILE A 208 -9.52 -0.56 -0.01
CA ILE A 208 -8.65 0.14 -0.99
C ILE A 208 -7.25 -0.49 -1.00
N LEU A 209 -6.66 -0.76 0.17
CA LEU A 209 -5.35 -1.39 0.26
C LEU A 209 -5.34 -2.81 -0.28
N PHE A 210 -6.36 -3.61 0.01
CA PHE A 210 -6.43 -4.98 -0.51
C PHE A 210 -6.68 -5.01 -2.01
N VAL A 211 -7.42 -4.05 -2.57
CA VAL A 211 -7.52 -3.87 -4.02
C VAL A 211 -6.15 -3.50 -4.61
N ALA A 212 -5.42 -2.56 -3.99
CA ALA A 212 -4.08 -2.18 -4.43
C ALA A 212 -3.07 -3.35 -4.36
N TRP A 213 -3.06 -4.11 -3.28
CA TRP A 213 -2.23 -5.32 -3.13
C TRP A 213 -2.61 -6.41 -4.13
N SER A 214 -3.91 -6.63 -4.35
CA SER A 214 -4.39 -7.58 -5.37
C SER A 214 -3.93 -7.19 -6.76
N PHE A 215 -3.99 -5.89 -7.08
CA PHE A 215 -3.45 -5.35 -8.33
C PHE A 215 -1.93 -5.51 -8.41
N ALA A 216 -1.16 -5.26 -7.33
CA ALA A 216 0.29 -5.46 -7.30
C ALA A 216 0.68 -6.92 -7.60
N ILE A 217 0.01 -7.88 -6.96
CA ILE A 217 0.22 -9.32 -7.17
C ILE A 217 -0.19 -9.73 -8.59
N TRP A 218 -1.29 -9.16 -9.10
CA TRP A 218 -1.73 -9.40 -10.46
C TRP A 218 -0.72 -8.86 -11.50
N VAL A 219 -0.19 -7.64 -11.30
CA VAL A 219 0.84 -7.04 -12.15
C VAL A 219 2.10 -7.91 -12.20
N TYR A 220 2.56 -8.41 -11.05
CA TYR A 220 3.68 -9.34 -10.99
C TYR A 220 3.40 -10.68 -11.70
N SER A 221 2.23 -11.29 -11.42
CA SER A 221 1.91 -12.63 -11.92
C SER A 221 1.57 -12.67 -13.42
N ARG A 222 1.08 -11.56 -13.99
CA ARG A 222 0.61 -11.47 -15.39
C ARG A 222 1.44 -10.54 -16.28
N THR A 223 2.28 -9.68 -15.71
CA THR A 223 3.13 -8.74 -16.46
C THR A 223 2.35 -8.00 -17.56
N PRO A 224 1.30 -7.23 -17.18
CA PRO A 224 0.35 -6.64 -18.12
C PRO A 224 0.99 -5.65 -19.09
N SER A 225 0.30 -5.37 -20.20
CA SER A 225 0.72 -4.36 -21.18
C SER A 225 0.64 -2.94 -20.61
N TRP A 226 1.34 -1.97 -21.22
CA TRP A 226 1.28 -0.56 -20.81
C TRP A 226 -0.15 -0.02 -20.88
N ARG A 227 -0.92 -0.43 -21.91
CA ARG A 227 -2.32 -0.02 -22.10
C ARG A 227 -3.16 -0.40 -20.90
N THR A 228 -2.94 -1.61 -20.37
CA THR A 228 -3.69 -2.10 -19.22
C THR A 228 -3.31 -1.39 -17.93
N ILE A 229 -2.03 -1.05 -17.73
CA ILE A 229 -1.60 -0.27 -16.55
C ILE A 229 -2.20 1.13 -16.58
N ILE A 230 -2.15 1.81 -17.73
CA ILE A 230 -2.75 3.14 -17.88
C ILE A 230 -4.27 3.07 -17.72
N ALA A 231 -4.95 2.11 -18.35
CA ALA A 231 -6.39 1.91 -18.19
C ALA A 231 -6.77 1.65 -16.73
N ALA A 232 -6.00 0.84 -15.99
CA ALA A 232 -6.23 0.62 -14.56
C ALA A 232 -6.03 1.90 -13.73
N GLY A 233 -5.02 2.72 -14.06
CA GLY A 233 -4.79 4.02 -13.42
C GLY A 233 -5.94 5.00 -13.66
N ILE A 234 -6.42 5.11 -14.90
CA ILE A 234 -7.58 5.94 -15.26
C ILE A 234 -8.83 5.43 -14.53
N LEU A 235 -9.07 4.12 -14.55
CA LEU A 235 -10.20 3.52 -13.86
C LEU A 235 -10.13 3.79 -12.34
N ALA A 236 -8.96 3.69 -11.73
CA ALA A 236 -8.78 4.04 -10.32
C ALA A 236 -9.07 5.53 -10.06
N ALA A 237 -8.56 6.43 -10.90
CA ALA A 237 -8.82 7.86 -10.80
C ALA A 237 -10.32 8.22 -10.94
N LEU A 238 -11.07 7.45 -11.72
CA LEU A 238 -12.54 7.60 -11.85
C LEU A 238 -13.32 6.98 -10.69
N LEU A 239 -12.94 5.79 -10.22
CA LEU A 239 -13.68 5.04 -9.19
C LEU A 239 -13.41 5.54 -7.77
N LEU A 240 -12.22 6.09 -7.49
CA LEU A 240 -11.86 6.61 -6.18
C LEU A 240 -12.80 7.75 -5.72
N PRO A 241 -13.11 8.77 -6.56
CA PRO A 241 -14.16 9.74 -6.31
C PRO A 241 -15.52 9.13 -5.97
N VAL A 242 -15.97 8.19 -6.78
CA VAL A 242 -17.26 7.50 -6.62
C VAL A 242 -17.31 6.82 -5.25
N LEU A 243 -16.26 6.05 -4.90
CA LEU A 243 -16.15 5.37 -3.62
C LEU A 243 -16.23 6.35 -2.44
N GLN A 244 -15.56 7.50 -2.55
CA GLN A 244 -15.52 8.50 -1.49
C GLN A 244 -16.87 9.21 -1.31
N GLN A 245 -17.59 9.50 -2.39
CA GLN A 245 -18.94 10.07 -2.33
C GLN A 245 -19.94 9.06 -1.73
N SER A 246 -19.93 7.81 -2.21
CA SER A 246 -20.79 6.76 -1.65
C SER A 246 -20.52 6.49 -0.17
N LYS A 247 -19.27 6.66 0.28
CA LYS A 247 -18.90 6.58 1.70
C LYS A 247 -19.54 7.71 2.52
N LEU A 248 -19.60 8.94 1.99
CA LEU A 248 -20.22 10.07 2.69
C LEU A 248 -21.73 9.88 2.86
N GLU A 249 -22.40 9.40 1.81
CA GLU A 249 -23.83 9.06 1.88
C GLU A 249 -24.09 7.97 2.91
N LEU A 250 -23.31 6.88 2.87
CA LEU A 250 -23.44 5.79 3.85
C LEU A 250 -23.23 6.26 5.29
N ARG A 251 -22.30 7.19 5.53
CA ARG A 251 -22.05 7.74 6.88
C ARG A 251 -23.23 8.52 7.44
N ARG A 252 -24.06 9.15 6.60
CA ARG A 252 -25.27 9.83 7.08
C ARG A 252 -26.18 8.82 7.81
N TYR A 253 -26.39 7.65 7.23
CA TYR A 253 -27.24 6.62 7.84
C TYR A 253 -26.55 5.86 8.98
N VAL A 254 -25.24 5.61 8.88
CA VAL A 254 -24.53 4.84 9.93
C VAL A 254 -24.24 5.68 11.17
N TRP A 255 -24.02 6.99 11.05
CA TRP A 255 -23.58 7.84 12.17
C TRP A 255 -24.61 8.89 12.62
N VAL A 256 -25.51 9.36 11.74
CA VAL A 256 -26.53 10.39 12.10
C VAL A 256 -27.83 9.74 12.59
N ASP A 257 -28.18 8.56 12.08
CA ASP A 257 -29.51 7.95 12.29
C ASP A 257 -29.55 6.88 13.39
N SER A 258 -28.69 7.01 14.41
CA SER A 258 -28.57 6.09 15.56
C SER A 258 -29.89 5.90 16.36
N GLY A 259 -30.95 6.65 16.04
CA GLY A 259 -32.25 6.63 16.73
C GLY A 259 -33.44 6.05 15.95
N ARG A 260 -33.34 5.74 14.64
CA ARG A 260 -34.45 5.13 13.88
C ARG A 260 -33.96 3.96 13.02
N GLN A 261 -34.46 2.77 13.36
CA GLN A 261 -34.29 1.48 12.65
C GLN A 261 -32.85 1.18 12.18
N GLN A 262 -32.11 0.42 12.99
CA GLN A 262 -30.81 -0.13 12.58
C GLN A 262 -30.95 -0.95 11.30
N MET A 263 -30.46 -0.42 10.18
CA MET A 263 -30.37 -1.13 8.92
C MET A 263 -29.53 -2.41 9.09
N THR A 264 -30.04 -3.52 8.56
CA THR A 264 -29.31 -4.78 8.49
C THR A 264 -28.03 -4.64 7.67
N ALA A 265 -27.08 -5.55 7.84
CA ALA A 265 -25.84 -5.54 7.06
C ALA A 265 -26.11 -5.62 5.54
N SER A 266 -27.13 -6.37 5.11
CA SER A 266 -27.54 -6.44 3.72
C SER A 266 -28.13 -5.12 3.23
N GLY A 267 -28.96 -4.44 4.04
CA GLY A 267 -29.50 -3.11 3.73
C GLY A 267 -28.40 -2.05 3.58
N LYS A 268 -27.35 -2.09 4.41
CA LYS A 268 -26.20 -1.17 4.27
C LYS A 268 -25.41 -1.42 2.99
N VAL A 269 -25.26 -2.69 2.59
CA VAL A 269 -24.61 -3.05 1.34
C VAL A 269 -25.44 -2.60 0.14
N SER A 270 -26.77 -2.85 0.14
CA SER A 270 -27.63 -2.43 -0.97
C SER A 270 -27.67 -0.91 -1.14
N LEU A 271 -27.73 -0.16 -0.03
CA LEU A 271 -27.62 1.29 -0.04
C LEU A 271 -26.27 1.76 -0.61
N TRP A 272 -25.17 1.16 -0.17
CA TRP A 272 -23.86 1.52 -0.70
C TRP A 272 -23.75 1.21 -2.20
N VAL A 273 -24.27 0.08 -2.66
CA VAL A 273 -24.29 -0.29 -4.09
C VAL A 273 -25.11 0.70 -4.90
N SER A 274 -26.29 1.10 -4.43
CA SER A 274 -27.11 2.10 -5.13
C SER A 274 -26.41 3.46 -5.18
N SER A 275 -25.81 3.90 -4.07
CA SER A 275 -24.96 5.10 -4.01
C SER A 275 -23.78 5.03 -4.99
N VAL A 276 -23.12 3.88 -5.13
CA VAL A 276 -22.03 3.69 -6.10
C VAL A 276 -22.56 3.81 -7.53
N SER A 277 -23.69 3.18 -7.85
CA SER A 277 -24.27 3.25 -9.19
C SER A 277 -24.67 4.67 -9.59
N GLU A 278 -25.28 5.42 -8.67
CA GLU A 278 -25.73 6.80 -8.93
C GLU A 278 -24.52 7.73 -9.08
N ASN A 279 -23.53 7.64 -8.19
CA ASN A 279 -22.33 8.47 -8.28
C ASN A 279 -21.45 8.12 -9.50
N LEU A 280 -21.44 6.85 -9.93
CA LEU A 280 -20.80 6.44 -11.18
C LEU A 280 -21.53 7.05 -12.39
N ARG A 281 -22.86 6.98 -12.43
CA ARG A 281 -23.67 7.61 -13.49
C ARG A 281 -23.40 9.11 -13.57
N ARG A 282 -23.42 9.81 -12.43
CA ARG A 282 -23.10 11.25 -12.36
C ARG A 282 -21.70 11.56 -12.87
N THR A 283 -20.72 10.75 -12.49
CA THR A 283 -19.34 10.92 -12.95
C THR A 283 -19.23 10.69 -14.47
N ALA A 284 -19.91 9.67 -14.99
CA ALA A 284 -19.91 9.35 -16.42
C ALA A 284 -20.63 10.40 -17.28
N THR A 285 -21.67 11.05 -16.76
CA THR A 285 -22.40 12.13 -17.46
C THR A 285 -21.78 13.52 -17.26
N GLY A 286 -20.56 13.62 -16.70
CA GLY A 286 -19.87 14.90 -16.50
C GLY A 286 -20.44 15.77 -15.37
N GLY A 287 -21.28 15.22 -14.49
CA GLY A 287 -21.92 15.94 -13.37
C GLY A 287 -21.03 16.14 -12.14
N LEU A 288 -19.70 16.04 -12.27
CA LEU A 288 -18.78 16.33 -11.16
C LEU A 288 -18.67 17.84 -10.97
N ASP A 289 -19.45 18.37 -10.02
CA ASP A 289 -19.33 19.77 -9.61
C ASP A 289 -17.91 20.05 -9.08
N THR A 290 -17.42 21.25 -9.35
CA THR A 290 -16.15 21.81 -8.85
C THR A 290 -16.00 21.66 -7.33
N ALA A 291 -17.10 21.78 -6.57
CA ALA A 291 -17.07 21.57 -5.14
C ALA A 291 -16.79 20.11 -4.75
N SER A 292 -17.25 19.14 -5.55
CA SER A 292 -16.93 17.72 -5.34
C SER A 292 -15.45 17.45 -5.60
N LEU A 293 -14.88 18.08 -6.64
CA LEU A 293 -13.45 18.00 -6.94
C LEU A 293 -12.60 18.60 -5.82
N GLY A 294 -13.01 19.72 -5.22
CA GLY A 294 -12.35 20.29 -4.04
C GLY A 294 -12.38 19.38 -2.81
N VAL A 295 -13.52 18.76 -2.52
CA VAL A 295 -13.61 17.75 -1.43
C VAL A 295 -12.66 16.58 -1.69
N LEU A 296 -12.53 16.12 -2.93
CA LEU A 296 -11.62 15.03 -3.28
C LEU A 296 -10.15 15.44 -3.18
N ALA A 297 -9.80 16.63 -3.68
CA ALA A 297 -8.45 17.17 -3.59
C ALA A 297 -7.96 17.19 -2.14
N VAL A 298 -8.77 17.70 -1.22
CA VAL A 298 -8.46 17.77 0.22
C VAL A 298 -8.32 16.40 0.86
N ARG A 299 -9.11 15.41 0.43
CA ARG A 299 -9.09 14.06 1.03
C ARG A 299 -7.85 13.27 0.67
N TYR A 300 -7.29 13.49 -0.51
CA TYR A 300 -6.02 12.88 -0.92
C TYR A 300 -4.82 13.73 -0.54
N ASN A 301 -5.01 15.04 -0.30
CA ASN A 301 -3.97 15.94 0.13
C ASN A 301 -3.60 15.66 1.59
N GLN A 302 -2.50 14.93 1.80
CA GLN A 302 -1.87 14.81 3.12
C GLN A 302 -0.87 15.95 3.38
N GLY A 303 -0.62 16.78 2.36
CA GLY A 303 0.28 17.93 2.43
C GLY A 303 -0.19 19.05 3.33
N TRP A 304 -1.50 19.23 3.53
CA TRP A 304 -1.97 20.25 4.48
C TRP A 304 -1.58 19.93 5.92
N ILE A 305 -1.54 18.64 6.30
CA ILE A 305 -1.06 18.21 7.63
C ILE A 305 0.41 18.54 7.78
N VAL A 306 1.22 18.16 6.78
CA VAL A 306 2.67 18.45 6.78
C VAL A 306 2.94 19.96 6.80
N ASN A 307 2.17 20.74 6.03
CA ASN A 307 2.26 22.21 6.05
C ASN A 307 1.95 22.78 7.44
N ARG A 308 0.92 22.27 8.14
CA ARG A 308 0.65 22.69 9.51
C ARG A 308 1.81 22.38 10.45
N VAL A 309 2.43 21.20 10.33
CA VAL A 309 3.64 20.88 11.09
C VAL A 309 4.77 21.85 10.78
N MET A 310 4.97 22.21 9.51
CA MET A 310 5.99 23.18 9.10
C MET A 310 5.77 24.58 9.67
N GLN A 311 4.51 24.98 9.84
CA GLN A 311 4.13 26.27 10.42
C GLN A 311 4.16 26.26 11.96
N HIS A 312 3.91 25.10 12.57
CA HIS A 312 3.81 24.95 14.02
C HIS A 312 5.17 24.65 14.67
N VAL A 313 5.98 23.80 14.06
CA VAL A 313 7.33 23.44 14.53
C VAL A 313 8.38 24.20 13.68
N PRO A 314 9.33 24.94 14.28
CA PRO A 314 9.63 25.04 15.71
C PRO A 314 8.98 26.24 16.43
N ARG A 315 8.03 26.95 15.80
CA ARG A 315 7.53 28.24 16.30
C ARG A 315 6.79 28.14 17.63
N TYR A 316 5.97 27.10 17.81
CA TYR A 316 5.10 26.90 18.97
C TYR A 316 5.43 25.61 19.73
N GLU A 317 5.91 24.59 19.03
CA GLU A 317 6.39 23.34 19.62
C GLU A 317 7.85 23.12 19.17
N PRO A 318 8.79 22.82 20.09
CA PRO A 318 10.17 22.53 19.72
C PRO A 318 10.27 21.24 18.89
N PHE A 319 11.38 21.09 18.16
CA PHE A 319 11.67 19.84 17.46
C PHE A 319 11.67 18.65 18.42
N ALA A 320 11.08 17.54 17.99
CA ALA A 320 11.00 16.31 18.79
C ALA A 320 12.35 15.58 18.95
N GLN A 321 13.36 15.92 18.15
CA GLN A 321 14.74 15.45 18.26
C GLN A 321 14.88 13.90 18.35
N GLY A 322 14.09 13.17 17.56
CA GLY A 322 14.07 11.70 17.54
C GLY A 322 13.17 11.05 18.59
N GLY A 323 12.48 11.85 19.43
CA GLY A 323 11.57 11.34 20.46
C GLY A 323 10.46 10.46 19.87
N THR A 324 9.84 10.88 18.76
CA THR A 324 8.75 10.10 18.16
C THR A 324 9.26 8.82 17.47
N LEU A 325 10.50 8.83 16.97
CA LEU A 325 11.17 7.64 16.43
C LEU A 325 11.39 6.60 17.54
N LYS A 326 11.91 7.04 18.68
CA LYS A 326 12.13 6.19 19.86
C LYS A 326 10.82 5.56 20.33
N GLU A 327 9.75 6.36 20.44
CA GLU A 327 8.42 5.87 20.80
C GLU A 327 7.89 4.84 19.80
N ALA A 328 8.07 5.07 18.49
CA ALA A 328 7.66 4.13 17.44
C ALA A 328 8.44 2.81 17.51
N MET A 329 9.76 2.86 17.74
CA MET A 329 10.61 1.67 17.87
C MET A 329 10.24 0.84 19.11
N MET A 330 10.10 1.50 20.26
CA MET A 330 9.59 0.85 21.48
C MET A 330 8.18 0.31 21.23
N GLY A 331 7.35 1.08 20.53
CA GLY A 331 6.04 0.77 19.96
C GLY A 331 5.95 -0.59 19.29
N ALA A 332 6.84 -0.80 18.32
CA ALA A 332 6.87 -1.96 17.46
C ALA A 332 7.36 -3.23 18.16
N LEU A 333 8.34 -3.11 19.05
CA LEU A 333 9.00 -4.27 19.68
C LEU A 333 8.30 -4.76 20.95
N LEU A 334 7.74 -3.87 21.77
CA LEU A 334 7.16 -4.24 23.06
C LEU A 334 5.68 -4.63 22.92
N PRO A 335 5.29 -5.88 23.23
CA PRO A 335 3.89 -6.29 23.31
C PRO A 335 3.11 -5.47 24.35
N ARG A 336 1.85 -5.15 24.07
CA ARG A 336 1.02 -4.31 24.95
C ARG A 336 0.82 -4.89 26.35
N PHE A 337 0.90 -6.22 26.51
CA PHE A 337 0.79 -6.84 27.85
C PHE A 337 2.03 -6.61 28.72
N LEU A 338 3.21 -6.37 28.14
CA LEU A 338 4.44 -6.02 28.88
C LEU A 338 4.55 -4.51 29.16
N ALA A 339 3.70 -3.69 28.54
CA ALA A 339 3.68 -2.25 28.72
C ALA A 339 2.22 -1.72 28.67
N PRO A 340 1.40 -2.01 29.69
CA PRO A 340 -0.01 -1.61 29.72
C PRO A 340 -0.20 -0.09 29.80
N ASN A 341 0.73 0.63 30.46
CA ASN A 341 0.72 2.09 30.60
C ASN A 341 1.31 2.84 29.39
N LYS A 342 1.52 2.15 28.26
CA LYS A 342 2.11 2.77 27.09
C LYS A 342 1.15 3.82 26.54
N ILE A 343 1.63 5.06 26.54
CA ILE A 343 1.02 6.23 25.88
C ILE A 343 0.44 5.76 24.54
N VAL A 344 -0.78 6.18 24.21
CA VAL A 344 -1.40 5.92 22.91
C VAL A 344 -0.45 6.46 21.83
N VAL A 345 0.37 5.58 21.26
CA VAL A 345 1.42 5.97 20.32
C VAL A 345 0.75 6.38 19.01
N GLY A 346 0.74 7.68 18.73
CA GLY A 346 0.30 8.23 17.46
C GLY A 346 -1.12 8.78 17.43
N GLY A 347 -1.51 9.23 16.24
CA GLY A 347 -2.83 9.74 15.93
C GLY A 347 -3.08 11.15 16.46
N GLN A 348 -4.08 11.24 17.33
CA GLN A 348 -4.66 12.49 17.80
C GLN A 348 -3.69 13.34 18.63
N MET A 349 -2.92 12.73 19.54
CA MET A 349 -1.96 13.47 20.38
C MET A 349 -0.82 14.06 19.56
N LYS A 350 -0.35 13.36 18.52
CA LYS A 350 0.70 13.89 17.63
C LYS A 350 0.16 15.04 16.78
N MET A 351 -1.10 14.97 16.34
CA MET A 351 -1.75 16.05 15.59
C MET A 351 -1.93 17.31 16.44
N ASP A 352 -2.41 17.18 17.68
CA ASP A 352 -2.56 18.32 18.59
C ASP A 352 -1.20 18.97 18.86
N ARG A 353 -0.22 18.15 19.26
CA ARG A 353 1.12 18.63 19.66
C ARG A 353 1.94 19.22 18.52
N TYR A 354 2.03 18.54 17.37
CA TYR A 354 2.98 18.94 16.32
C TYR A 354 2.34 19.65 15.13
N ALA A 355 1.04 19.46 14.88
CA ALA A 355 0.31 20.19 13.83
C ALA A 355 -0.55 21.33 14.40
N GLY A 356 -0.59 21.50 15.72
CA GLY A 356 -1.46 22.47 16.39
C GLY A 356 -2.93 22.25 16.02
N TYR A 357 -3.35 20.98 15.88
CA TYR A 357 -4.67 20.63 15.36
C TYR A 357 -5.38 19.58 16.23
N ARG A 358 -6.42 20.02 16.95
CA ARG A 358 -7.24 19.13 17.76
C ARG A 358 -8.28 18.43 16.89
N LEU A 359 -8.15 17.11 16.83
CA LEU A 359 -9.12 16.25 16.16
C LEU A 359 -10.31 15.99 17.08
N ASN A 360 -11.50 15.88 16.50
CA ASN A 360 -12.68 15.38 17.21
C ASN A 360 -12.45 13.91 17.63
N ASP A 361 -13.08 13.48 18.72
CA ASP A 361 -12.92 12.13 19.31
C ASP A 361 -13.18 10.99 18.31
N SER A 362 -14.02 11.22 17.31
CA SER A 362 -14.37 10.25 16.26
C SER A 362 -13.41 10.22 15.06
N THR A 363 -12.38 11.08 15.04
CA THR A 363 -11.46 11.22 13.92
C THR A 363 -10.03 10.92 14.35
N SER A 364 -9.39 9.96 13.69
CA SER A 364 -7.97 9.69 13.86
C SER A 364 -7.23 10.01 12.56
N MET A 365 -6.20 10.85 12.64
CA MET A 365 -5.27 11.16 11.57
C MET A 365 -3.86 11.19 12.14
N ASN A 366 -2.88 10.93 11.29
CA ASN A 366 -1.46 10.91 11.62
C ASN A 366 -0.72 12.01 10.86
N LEU A 367 0.46 12.38 11.33
CA LEU A 367 1.32 13.39 10.68
C LEU A 367 1.84 12.93 9.30
N GLY A 368 1.76 11.63 9.01
CA GLY A 368 2.52 10.97 7.96
C GLY A 368 4.03 10.96 8.27
N TYR A 369 4.78 10.04 7.66
CA TYR A 369 6.22 9.97 7.89
C TYR A 369 6.94 11.28 7.50
N ALA A 370 6.45 12.01 6.48
CA ALA A 370 7.07 13.29 6.09
C ALA A 370 6.84 14.41 7.11
N GLY A 371 5.63 14.53 7.67
CA GLY A 371 5.34 15.49 8.73
C GLY A 371 6.08 15.13 10.02
N GLU A 372 6.11 13.85 10.38
CA GLU A 372 6.81 13.38 11.56
C GLU A 372 8.34 13.58 11.46
N MET A 373 8.96 13.30 10.31
CA MET A 373 10.39 13.57 10.11
C MET A 373 10.72 15.07 10.17
N TYR A 374 9.85 15.93 9.64
CA TYR A 374 9.99 17.38 9.80
C TYR A 374 9.90 17.79 11.27
N ALA A 375 8.90 17.29 12.00
CA ALA A 375 8.72 17.59 13.42
C ALA A 375 9.94 17.19 14.26
N ASN A 376 10.70 16.17 13.85
CA ASN A 376 11.91 15.74 14.55
C ASN A 376 13.15 16.53 14.16
N PHE A 377 13.33 16.88 12.88
CA PHE A 377 14.64 17.30 12.34
C PHE A 377 14.59 18.54 11.42
N GLY A 378 13.44 19.20 11.29
CA GLY A 378 13.24 20.33 10.39
C GLY A 378 13.31 19.94 8.92
N SER A 379 13.52 20.93 8.04
CA SER A 379 13.41 20.73 6.59
C SER A 379 14.47 19.76 6.04
N MET A 380 15.77 20.08 6.14
CA MET A 380 16.83 19.24 5.58
C MET A 380 16.90 17.87 6.28
N GLY A 381 16.85 17.85 7.61
CA GLY A 381 16.85 16.61 8.37
C GLY A 381 15.61 15.75 8.11
N GLY A 382 14.45 16.38 7.87
CA GLY A 382 13.23 15.71 7.49
C GLY A 382 13.32 15.02 6.12
N ILE A 383 13.90 15.70 5.13
CA ILE A 383 14.15 15.15 3.78
C ILE A 383 15.07 13.93 3.86
N ILE A 384 16.21 14.08 4.55
CA ILE A 384 17.17 12.99 4.75
C ILE A 384 16.53 11.84 5.52
N GLY A 385 15.76 12.14 6.58
CA GLY A 385 15.03 11.18 7.40
C GLY A 385 14.02 10.36 6.59
N CYS A 386 13.28 10.99 5.66
CA CYS A 386 12.38 10.28 4.76
C CYS A 386 13.13 9.35 3.80
N GLY A 387 14.27 9.80 3.26
CA GLY A 387 15.14 8.95 2.43
C GLY A 387 15.69 7.74 3.21
N PHE A 388 16.10 7.96 4.47
CA PHE A 388 16.56 6.89 5.35
C PHE A 388 15.43 5.91 5.72
N TYR A 389 14.23 6.42 6.03
CA TYR A 389 13.05 5.60 6.26
C TYR A 389 12.73 4.71 5.06
N ALA A 390 12.71 5.29 3.85
CA ALA A 390 12.52 4.55 2.61
C ALA A 390 13.63 3.51 2.39
N LEU A 391 14.88 3.83 2.70
CA LEU A 391 16.00 2.88 2.63
C LEU A 391 15.81 1.69 3.59
N VAL A 392 15.39 1.92 4.84
CA VAL A 392 15.10 0.84 5.79
C VAL A 392 14.01 -0.08 5.26
N LEU A 393 12.92 0.48 4.73
CA LEU A 393 11.87 -0.30 4.09
C LEU A 393 12.37 -1.05 2.85
N ALA A 394 13.27 -0.45 2.08
CA ALA A 394 13.87 -1.06 0.91
C ALA A 394 14.80 -2.22 1.24
N LEU A 395 15.58 -2.11 2.32
CA LEU A 395 16.41 -3.20 2.83
C LEU A 395 15.54 -4.35 3.37
N PHE A 396 14.44 -4.03 4.06
CA PHE A 396 13.46 -5.04 4.47
C PHE A 396 12.83 -5.74 3.26
N PHE A 397 12.40 -4.98 2.25
CA PHE A 397 11.88 -5.52 0.99
C PHE A 397 12.92 -6.35 0.24
N ARG A 398 14.20 -5.98 0.30
CA ARG A 398 15.31 -6.74 -0.29
C ARG A 398 15.41 -8.15 0.31
N VAL A 399 15.12 -8.32 1.61
CA VAL A 399 15.02 -9.66 2.22
C VAL A 399 13.94 -10.49 1.52
N PHE A 400 12.75 -9.93 1.32
CA PHE A 400 11.68 -10.57 0.57
C PHE A 400 12.08 -10.86 -0.88
N CYS A 401 12.77 -9.94 -1.58
CA CYS A 401 13.28 -10.20 -2.93
C CYS A 401 14.20 -11.42 -2.96
N ASN A 402 15.18 -11.49 -2.06
CA ASN A 402 16.14 -12.59 -2.01
C ASN A 402 15.46 -13.93 -1.69
N LEU A 403 14.46 -13.92 -0.81
CA LEU A 403 13.64 -15.09 -0.51
C LEU A 403 12.76 -15.46 -1.71
N ALA A 404 12.15 -14.48 -2.37
CA ALA A 404 11.25 -14.69 -3.50
C ALA A 404 11.96 -15.15 -4.78
N PHE A 405 13.24 -14.79 -4.95
CA PHE A 405 14.09 -15.34 -6.01
C PHE A 405 14.43 -16.83 -5.77
N LYS A 406 14.29 -17.32 -4.53
CA LYS A 406 14.38 -18.77 -4.21
C LYS A 406 13.03 -19.47 -4.26
N SER A 407 11.93 -18.77 -4.00
CA SER A 407 10.57 -19.28 -4.18
C SER A 407 9.60 -18.10 -4.37
N PRO A 408 8.96 -17.95 -5.55
CA PRO A 408 8.04 -16.84 -5.83
C PRO A 408 6.85 -16.76 -4.86
N LEU A 409 6.58 -17.82 -4.09
CA LEU A 409 5.52 -17.85 -3.08
C LEU A 409 5.74 -16.84 -1.95
N TRP A 410 6.96 -16.37 -1.69
CA TRP A 410 7.17 -15.27 -0.74
C TRP A 410 6.41 -13.99 -1.11
N TRP A 411 6.04 -13.82 -2.38
CA TRP A 411 5.19 -12.72 -2.81
C TRP A 411 3.75 -12.79 -2.28
N CYS A 412 3.21 -13.95 -1.88
CA CYS A 412 1.89 -13.99 -1.24
C CYS A 412 1.94 -13.57 0.24
N VAL A 413 3.11 -13.64 0.87
CA VAL A 413 3.34 -13.23 2.27
C VAL A 413 3.56 -11.71 2.37
N LEU A 414 4.20 -11.11 1.36
CA LEU A 414 4.53 -9.68 1.37
C LEU A 414 3.31 -8.76 1.62
N PRO A 415 2.15 -8.91 0.94
CA PRO A 415 0.97 -8.08 1.21
C PRO A 415 0.47 -8.14 2.64
N TYR A 416 0.61 -9.30 3.29
CA TYR A 416 0.20 -9.51 4.68
C TYR A 416 1.13 -8.77 5.66
N VAL A 417 2.44 -8.89 5.45
CA VAL A 417 3.46 -8.28 6.31
C VAL A 417 3.57 -6.78 6.10
N CYS A 418 3.50 -6.32 4.85
CA CYS A 418 3.65 -4.91 4.49
C CYS A 418 2.31 -4.17 4.36
N PHE A 419 1.20 -4.75 4.83
CA PHE A 419 -0.16 -4.26 4.56
C PHE A 419 -0.33 -2.74 4.67
N PRO A 420 0.01 -2.09 5.80
CA PRO A 420 -0.16 -0.63 5.93
C PRO A 420 1.01 0.19 5.37
N LEU A 421 2.16 -0.43 5.05
CA LEU A 421 3.39 0.26 4.66
C LEU A 421 3.35 0.91 3.28
N MET A 422 2.31 0.66 2.49
CA MET A 422 2.14 1.31 1.18
C MET A 422 1.73 2.79 1.28
N LYS A 423 1.28 3.26 2.45
CA LYS A 423 0.65 4.57 2.59
C LYS A 423 1.62 5.64 3.09
N ALA A 424 1.38 6.88 2.66
CA ALA A 424 2.11 8.03 3.16
C ALA A 424 1.42 8.78 4.31
N GLU A 425 0.19 8.42 4.65
CA GLU A 425 -0.55 9.04 5.76
C GLU A 425 -0.18 8.48 7.15
N GLU A 426 0.51 7.34 7.20
CA GLU A 426 0.90 6.73 8.47
C GLU A 426 2.22 7.31 9.00
N GLY A 427 2.29 7.49 10.32
CA GLY A 427 3.54 7.76 11.03
C GLY A 427 4.38 6.50 11.21
N LEU A 428 5.48 6.62 11.94
CA LEU A 428 6.46 5.55 12.13
C LEU A 428 5.94 4.37 12.95
N GLU A 429 4.88 4.56 13.75
CA GLU A 429 4.24 3.49 14.52
C GLU A 429 3.72 2.33 13.66
N VAL A 430 3.52 2.57 12.35
CA VAL A 430 3.11 1.56 11.37
C VAL A 430 4.08 0.37 11.31
N LEU A 431 5.35 0.57 11.67
CA LEU A 431 6.38 -0.47 11.71
C LEU A 431 6.08 -1.61 12.70
N GLY A 432 5.19 -1.38 13.68
CA GLY A 432 4.74 -2.43 14.59
C GLY A 432 3.91 -3.53 13.91
N TRP A 433 3.29 -3.24 12.76
CA TRP A 433 2.52 -4.23 12.01
C TRP A 433 3.42 -5.33 11.40
N PRO A 434 4.44 -5.00 10.58
CA PRO A 434 5.36 -5.99 10.03
C PRO A 434 5.96 -6.94 11.07
N VAL A 435 6.40 -6.40 12.22
CA VAL A 435 6.99 -7.20 13.30
C VAL A 435 6.03 -8.29 13.77
N LYS A 436 4.79 -7.92 14.11
CA LYS A 436 3.79 -8.86 14.61
C LYS A 436 3.30 -9.82 13.51
N ALA A 437 3.17 -9.33 12.28
CA ALA A 437 2.83 -10.16 11.13
C ALA A 437 3.91 -11.23 10.89
N CYS A 438 5.19 -10.88 10.95
CA CYS A 438 6.30 -11.84 10.84
C CYS A 438 6.26 -12.92 11.92
N LEU A 439 5.90 -12.59 13.17
CA LEU A 439 5.73 -13.58 14.24
C LEU A 439 4.61 -14.59 13.93
N VAL A 440 3.47 -14.12 13.39
CA VAL A 440 2.38 -15.02 12.98
C VAL A 440 2.82 -15.91 11.80
N ILE A 441 3.51 -15.35 10.81
CA ILE A 441 4.08 -16.14 9.70
C ILE A 441 5.07 -17.18 10.21
N MET A 442 5.91 -16.84 11.19
CA MET A 442 6.83 -17.80 11.80
C MET A 442 6.06 -18.95 12.47
N GLY A 443 4.96 -18.65 13.18
CA GLY A 443 4.08 -19.68 13.74
C GLY A 443 3.46 -20.59 12.67
N VAL A 444 2.93 -20.01 11.58
CA VAL A 444 2.42 -20.78 10.43
C VAL A 444 3.53 -21.61 9.78
N TRP A 445 4.74 -21.08 9.66
CA TRP A 445 5.89 -21.75 9.07
C TRP A 445 6.35 -22.96 9.90
N ILE A 446 6.28 -22.87 11.23
CA ILE A 446 6.57 -23.97 12.15
C ILE A 446 5.46 -25.02 12.12
N ALA A 447 4.20 -24.58 12.19
CA ALA A 447 3.03 -25.47 12.28
C ALA A 447 2.74 -26.24 10.98
N PHE A 448 3.10 -25.71 9.81
CA PHE A 448 2.73 -26.29 8.52
C PHE A 448 3.96 -26.62 7.66
N PRO A 449 4.50 -27.86 7.73
CA PRO A 449 5.67 -28.29 6.95
C PRO A 449 5.50 -28.19 5.43
N VAL A 450 4.26 -28.26 4.92
CA VAL A 450 3.94 -28.07 3.50
C VAL A 450 4.30 -26.65 3.05
N PHE A 451 3.94 -25.65 3.84
CA PHE A 451 4.26 -24.25 3.56
C PHE A 451 5.77 -23.99 3.66
N ARG A 452 6.42 -24.55 4.67
CA ARG A 452 7.89 -24.48 4.82
C ARG A 452 8.63 -25.04 3.62
N ARG A 453 8.26 -26.24 3.14
CA ARG A 453 8.86 -26.86 1.96
C ARG A 453 8.61 -26.06 0.68
N ALA A 454 7.44 -25.42 0.56
CA ALA A 454 7.10 -24.61 -0.59
C ALA A 454 7.86 -23.26 -0.63
N LEU A 455 8.13 -22.65 0.53
CA LEU A 455 8.89 -21.41 0.65
C LEU A 455 10.41 -21.60 0.55
N LEU A 456 10.91 -22.78 0.90
CA LEU A 456 12.32 -23.17 0.83
C LEU A 456 12.46 -24.48 0.05
N PRO A 457 12.25 -24.47 -1.27
CA PRO A 457 12.49 -25.66 -2.07
C PRO A 457 13.96 -26.08 -1.92
N PRO A 458 14.26 -27.38 -1.83
CA PRO A 458 15.64 -27.84 -1.78
C PRO A 458 16.39 -27.29 -2.99
N SER A 459 17.62 -26.83 -2.76
CA SER A 459 18.52 -26.42 -3.84
C SER A 459 18.61 -27.55 -4.86
N PRO A 460 18.60 -27.25 -6.18
CA PRO A 460 18.83 -28.27 -7.20
C PRO A 460 20.28 -28.74 -7.11
N THR A 461 20.59 -29.59 -6.14
CA THR A 461 21.88 -30.27 -6.02
C THR A 461 21.91 -31.41 -7.03
N GLY A 462 22.82 -31.26 -7.99
CA GLY A 462 23.32 -32.24 -8.94
C GLY A 462 22.80 -33.67 -8.82
N SER A 463 21.86 -34.02 -9.68
CA SER A 463 21.85 -35.32 -10.34
C SER A 463 21.20 -35.17 -11.71
N SER A 464 21.97 -34.60 -12.64
CA SER A 464 21.88 -34.96 -14.05
C SER A 464 22.26 -36.45 -14.19
N ASN A 465 21.45 -37.36 -13.65
CA ASN A 465 21.65 -38.78 -13.89
C ASN A 465 20.99 -39.10 -15.22
N ARG A 466 21.83 -38.99 -16.26
CA ARG A 466 21.74 -39.63 -17.57
C ARG A 466 20.37 -40.23 -17.88
N TYR A 467 19.56 -39.48 -18.62
CA TYR A 467 18.67 -40.14 -19.57
C TYR A 467 19.57 -40.94 -20.51
N ARG A 468 19.69 -42.25 -20.25
CA ARG A 468 20.12 -43.23 -21.25
C ARG A 468 19.17 -43.03 -22.43
N THR A 469 19.72 -42.52 -23.53
CA THR A 469 19.12 -42.67 -24.85
C THR A 469 18.70 -44.14 -25.03
N PRO A 470 17.47 -44.44 -25.44
CA PRO A 470 17.12 -45.79 -25.86
C PRO A 470 18.04 -46.13 -27.03
N ARG A 471 18.76 -47.26 -26.93
CA ARG A 471 19.47 -47.85 -28.08
C ARG A 471 18.45 -48.01 -29.21
N GLU A 472 18.75 -47.42 -30.35
CA GLU A 472 18.07 -47.68 -31.61
C GLU A 472 17.99 -49.19 -31.84
N TYR A 473 16.76 -49.66 -32.01
CA TYR A 473 16.44 -50.98 -32.48
C TYR A 473 16.84 -51.05 -33.97
N ARG A 474 17.95 -51.71 -34.30
CA ARG A 474 18.23 -52.09 -35.70
C ARG A 474 17.33 -53.26 -36.08
N PRO A 475 16.51 -53.17 -37.14
CA PRO A 475 15.86 -54.34 -37.67
C PRO A 475 16.88 -55.16 -38.48
N CYS A 476 16.90 -56.48 -38.25
CA CYS A 476 17.51 -57.43 -39.17
C CYS A 476 16.89 -57.26 -40.56
N ARG A 477 17.73 -57.05 -41.58
CA ARG A 477 17.36 -57.28 -42.97
C ARG A 477 18.17 -58.45 -43.49
N ASN A 478 17.44 -59.48 -43.88
CA ASN A 478 17.87 -60.55 -44.77
C ASN A 478 18.31 -59.93 -46.10
N GLN A 479 19.52 -60.27 -46.54
CA GLN A 479 19.86 -60.80 -47.87
C GLN A 479 21.36 -61.08 -47.93
#